data_AF-A0A959HSH5-F1
#
_entry.id   AF-A0A959HSH5-F1
#
_cell.length_a   1.000
_cell.length_b   1.000
_cell.length_c   1.000
_cell.angle_alpha   90.00
_cell.angle_beta   90.00
_cell.angle_gamma   90.00
#
_symmetry.space_group_name_H-M   'P 1'
#
loop_
_entity.id
_entity.type
_entity.pdbx_description
1 polymer ?
#
loop_
_entity_poly.entity_id
_entity_poly.type
_entity_poly.pdbx_seq_one_letter_code
_entity_poly.pdbx_strand_id
1 'polypeptide(L)'
;MKLNSRIWTIWCVLCLFNPWIGGSVNTFDRHPTKTKYIEKSIPAIRENARHFTGVDLLWEQIHSGSQSQYKAKQDFNLMQQLPHSGEDLAKLLEQRKDANTLPLSLNKSRFFKGADFHGHQLFLCDLHTTMNGMVGDFVFSVITPENQVLNFSGRNIPIDDAGVDLCKMLLHMEGDMSTDDPELPITIKGSMNLDSASYVSFNCDGFDRFQLLCEYRFPVNLLKPVDVDHSKVRAFFKIVSTEIGDFIGTVSIDPFEIKGLDDVQFSIQNAVIDYSISSNDESMMSAINPGWPQQVQSKYQDDSWRGFFLADFSIELPEGLANTSGERISIAVHNFLADHGSGITGLLTANPSVTGNVSGWGMSLDSLALEVITNSVDQFSLSGKINIPIMEGNATYQAMFDYPNGQQGGKAEIGFNLDLDGVYHIPYLNNSSLTLDQGSSASISYIGGKFQPQATLNGQIEVSISAPDITLPTLEFQGLKINDQTIPSFGDVQGKVTGG
;
A
#
# COMPACT_ATOMS: atom_id res chain seq x y z
N MET A 1 14.84 -32.28 -8.79
CA MET A 1 14.70 -31.16 -7.82
C MET A 1 13.49 -30.33 -8.20
N LYS A 2 12.35 -30.57 -7.55
CA LYS A 2 11.13 -29.76 -7.75
C LYS A 2 11.19 -28.61 -6.74
N LEU A 3 11.32 -27.38 -7.23
CA LEU A 3 11.26 -26.17 -6.43
C LEU A 3 9.80 -25.97 -5.96
N ASN A 4 9.60 -25.85 -4.64
CA ASN A 4 8.30 -25.63 -4.02
C ASN A 4 7.77 -24.23 -4.38
N SER A 5 6.86 -24.20 -5.35
CA SER A 5 6.01 -23.07 -5.74
C SER A 5 4.87 -22.85 -4.73
N ARG A 6 5.19 -22.47 -3.49
CA ARG A 6 4.16 -22.19 -2.44
C ARG A 6 4.25 -20.79 -1.80
N ILE A 7 4.92 -19.84 -2.45
CA ILE A 7 5.04 -18.45 -1.93
C ILE A 7 4.41 -17.41 -2.88
N TRP A 8 3.85 -17.81 -4.03
CA TRP A 8 3.22 -16.92 -5.01
C TRP A 8 1.68 -16.92 -4.99
N THR A 9 1.06 -17.34 -3.88
CA THR A 9 -0.42 -17.45 -3.76
C THR A 9 -0.98 -16.68 -2.57
N ILE A 10 -0.41 -15.51 -2.26
CA ILE A 10 -0.91 -14.56 -1.24
C ILE A 10 -1.41 -13.26 -1.92
N TRP A 11 -1.94 -13.35 -3.15
CA TRP A 11 -2.45 -12.22 -3.93
C TRP A 11 -3.91 -12.39 -4.41
N CYS A 12 -4.72 -13.11 -3.63
CA CYS A 12 -6.13 -13.38 -3.96
C CYS A 12 -7.09 -13.00 -2.81
N VAL A 13 -7.05 -11.76 -2.33
CA VAL A 13 -8.16 -11.18 -1.55
C VAL A 13 -9.27 -10.61 -2.47
N LEU A 14 -9.22 -10.87 -3.78
CA LEU A 14 -10.00 -10.13 -4.79
C LEU A 14 -10.89 -10.97 -5.73
N CYS A 15 -11.23 -12.20 -5.37
CA CYS A 15 -12.04 -13.06 -6.25
C CYS A 15 -13.50 -13.20 -5.80
N LEU A 16 -14.20 -12.11 -5.49
CA LEU A 16 -15.67 -12.04 -5.38
C LEU A 16 -16.02 -10.56 -5.72
N PHE A 17 -16.74 -10.14 -6.75
CA PHE A 17 -18.08 -10.48 -7.23
C PHE A 17 -18.25 -9.90 -8.66
N ASN A 18 -19.14 -10.47 -9.49
CA ASN A 18 -19.41 -10.07 -10.89
C ASN A 18 -20.94 -9.74 -11.03
N PRO A 19 -21.42 -9.04 -12.08
CA PRO A 19 -22.03 -7.69 -12.00
C PRO A 19 -23.49 -7.62 -12.53
N TRP A 20 -24.15 -6.43 -12.49
CA TRP A 20 -24.90 -5.77 -13.61
C TRP A 20 -25.72 -4.51 -13.19
N ILE A 21 -25.43 -3.35 -13.85
CA ILE A 21 -26.22 -2.09 -14.14
C ILE A 21 -26.73 -1.24 -12.94
N GLY A 22 -26.57 0.09 -12.75
CA GLY A 22 -26.05 1.26 -13.48
C GLY A 22 -26.91 2.53 -13.23
N GLY A 23 -26.33 3.69 -12.80
CA GLY A 23 -26.97 5.03 -12.82
C GLY A 23 -26.57 6.02 -11.70
N SER A 24 -26.45 7.33 -12.00
CA SER A 24 -25.54 8.32 -11.38
C SER A 24 -26.10 9.36 -10.36
N VAL A 25 -25.13 9.95 -9.65
CA VAL A 25 -25.03 10.97 -8.58
C VAL A 25 -25.63 12.38 -8.83
N ASN A 26 -26.03 13.08 -7.74
CA ASN A 26 -25.81 14.52 -7.55
C ASN A 26 -25.86 14.94 -6.06
N THR A 27 -25.18 16.05 -5.75
CA THR A 27 -24.49 16.39 -4.51
C THR A 27 -25.26 17.26 -3.49
N PHE A 28 -24.69 17.25 -2.27
CA PHE A 28 -24.98 17.92 -1.00
C PHE A 28 -25.32 19.42 -1.02
N ASP A 29 -26.19 19.86 -0.10
CA ASP A 29 -25.73 20.59 1.11
C ASP A 29 -26.87 21.03 2.04
N ARG A 30 -26.71 20.77 3.35
CA ARG A 30 -26.93 21.70 4.49
C ARG A 30 -27.09 20.94 5.82
N HIS A 31 -26.17 21.20 6.75
CA HIS A 31 -26.29 20.77 8.15
C HIS A 31 -27.56 21.31 8.83
N PRO A 32 -28.34 20.49 9.56
CA PRO A 32 -29.40 20.98 10.43
C PRO A 32 -28.87 21.30 11.83
N THR A 33 -29.27 22.47 12.33
CA THR A 33 -29.09 22.97 13.69
C THR A 33 -29.78 22.09 14.76
N LYS A 34 -29.18 22.04 15.96
CA LYS A 34 -29.69 21.30 17.14
C LYS A 34 -31.12 21.69 17.52
N THR A 35 -32.03 20.71 17.55
CA THR A 35 -33.42 20.86 17.99
C THR A 35 -33.54 20.68 19.51
N LYS A 36 -34.43 21.46 20.14
CA LYS A 36 -34.74 21.39 21.58
C LYS A 36 -36.00 20.53 21.77
N TYR A 37 -35.93 19.48 22.61
CA TYR A 37 -37.01 18.49 22.77
C TYR A 37 -37.96 18.83 23.93
N ILE A 38 -39.27 18.64 23.71
CA ILE A 38 -40.36 18.82 24.68
C ILE A 38 -40.95 17.46 25.02
N GLU A 39 -41.33 17.26 26.28
CA GLU A 39 -41.94 16.03 26.77
C GLU A 39 -43.28 15.72 26.06
N LYS A 40 -43.44 14.48 25.56
CA LYS A 40 -44.62 14.06 24.78
C LYS A 40 -45.59 13.22 25.61
N SER A 41 -46.88 13.29 25.27
CA SER A 41 -47.92 12.47 25.92
C SER A 41 -47.83 10.99 25.50
N ILE A 42 -48.27 10.07 26.36
CA ILE A 42 -48.21 8.62 26.12
C ILE A 42 -48.94 8.19 24.82
N PRO A 43 -50.16 8.69 24.51
CA PRO A 43 -50.82 8.36 23.26
C PRO A 43 -49.98 8.78 22.04
N ALA A 44 -49.39 9.99 22.09
CA ALA A 44 -48.51 10.48 21.04
C ALA A 44 -47.23 9.64 20.89
N ILE A 45 -46.65 9.17 22.00
CA ILE A 45 -45.46 8.30 21.97
C ILE A 45 -45.80 6.95 21.32
N ARG A 46 -46.91 6.32 21.71
CA ARG A 46 -47.36 5.04 21.12
C ARG A 46 -47.72 5.20 19.65
N GLU A 47 -48.37 6.31 19.30
CA GLU A 47 -48.68 6.67 17.93
C GLU A 47 -47.40 6.83 17.11
N ASN A 48 -46.39 7.56 17.60
CA ASN A 48 -45.11 7.71 16.92
C ASN A 48 -44.39 6.37 16.73
N ALA A 49 -44.39 5.51 17.75
CA ALA A 49 -43.81 4.17 17.64
C ALA A 49 -44.53 3.30 16.58
N ARG A 50 -45.86 3.39 16.48
CA ARG A 50 -46.64 2.72 15.42
C ARG A 50 -46.28 3.26 14.04
N HIS A 51 -46.12 4.57 13.90
CA HIS A 51 -45.69 5.18 12.65
C HIS A 51 -44.26 4.72 12.28
N PHE A 52 -43.36 4.67 13.26
CA PHE A 52 -41.96 4.26 13.10
C PHE A 52 -41.81 2.80 12.66
N THR A 53 -42.56 1.89 13.28
CA THR A 53 -42.41 0.44 13.05
C THR A 53 -43.43 -0.14 12.07
N GLY A 54 -44.54 0.55 11.83
CA GLY A 54 -45.67 0.05 11.04
C GLY A 54 -46.56 -0.96 11.76
N VAL A 55 -46.30 -1.28 13.05
CA VAL A 55 -47.06 -2.27 13.83
C VAL A 55 -47.42 -1.77 15.23
N ASP A 56 -48.48 -2.33 15.80
CA ASP A 56 -48.94 -2.01 17.16
C ASP A 56 -48.11 -2.78 18.20
N LEU A 57 -47.00 -2.19 18.63
CA LEU A 57 -46.15 -2.74 19.69
C LEU A 57 -46.91 -2.91 21.02
N LEU A 58 -46.64 -4.02 21.71
CA LEU A 58 -47.05 -4.20 23.10
C LEU A 58 -46.16 -3.37 24.04
N TRP A 59 -46.72 -2.82 25.11
CA TRP A 59 -46.01 -1.95 26.06
C TRP A 59 -46.14 -2.45 27.50
N GLU A 60 -45.13 -2.16 28.30
CA GLU A 60 -45.12 -2.34 29.75
C GLU A 60 -44.73 -1.03 30.44
N GLN A 61 -45.23 -0.84 31.67
CA GLN A 61 -44.88 0.31 32.50
C GLN A 61 -43.72 -0.08 33.42
N ILE A 62 -42.62 0.66 33.34
CA ILE A 62 -41.35 0.33 34.03
C ILE A 62 -41.06 1.23 35.24
N HIS A 63 -41.68 2.41 35.32
CA HIS A 63 -41.59 3.29 36.48
C HIS A 63 -42.94 3.95 36.79
N SER A 64 -43.27 4.07 38.07
CA SER A 64 -44.47 4.75 38.56
C SER A 64 -44.08 5.77 39.62
N GLY A 65 -43.81 7.00 39.16
CA GLY A 65 -43.67 8.21 39.98
C GLY A 65 -44.67 9.27 39.52
N SER A 66 -44.33 10.56 39.59
CA SER A 66 -45.17 11.65 39.04
C SER A 66 -45.35 11.59 37.51
N GLN A 67 -44.52 10.80 36.81
CA GLN A 67 -44.61 10.52 35.38
C GLN A 67 -44.44 9.01 35.13
N SER A 68 -45.29 8.46 34.27
CA SER A 68 -45.25 7.05 33.88
C SER A 68 -44.27 6.84 32.73
N GLN A 69 -43.24 6.02 32.93
CA GLN A 69 -42.34 5.60 31.85
C GLN A 69 -42.78 4.25 31.28
N TYR A 70 -42.72 4.13 29.95
CA TYR A 70 -43.11 2.92 29.23
C TYR A 70 -41.94 2.39 28.41
N LYS A 71 -41.89 1.07 28.31
CA LYS A 71 -40.96 0.33 27.47
C LYS A 71 -41.76 -0.64 26.60
N ALA A 72 -41.39 -0.78 25.34
CA ALA A 72 -41.97 -1.78 24.47
C ALA A 72 -41.63 -3.16 25.02
N LYS A 73 -42.60 -4.07 25.01
CA LYS A 73 -42.35 -5.45 25.45
C LYS A 73 -41.36 -6.11 24.49
N GLN A 74 -40.37 -6.74 25.09
CA GLN A 74 -39.40 -7.59 24.42
C GLN A 74 -39.73 -9.05 24.75
N ASP A 75 -39.73 -9.93 23.76
CA ASP A 75 -39.83 -11.37 23.99
C ASP A 75 -38.45 -12.05 23.99
N PHE A 76 -37.45 -11.45 23.34
CA PHE A 76 -36.03 -11.78 23.55
C PHE A 76 -35.11 -10.56 23.40
N ASN A 77 -33.92 -10.61 24.00
CA ASN A 77 -32.93 -9.54 23.94
C ASN A 77 -31.89 -9.80 22.85
N LEU A 78 -32.07 -9.19 21.67
CA LEU A 78 -31.17 -9.36 20.51
C LEU A 78 -29.73 -8.95 20.79
N MET A 79 -29.50 -7.89 21.55
CA MET A 79 -28.13 -7.46 21.86
C MET A 79 -27.39 -8.44 22.78
N GLN A 80 -28.09 -9.34 23.48
CA GLN A 80 -27.46 -10.44 24.24
C GLN A 80 -27.29 -11.72 23.43
N GLN A 81 -27.98 -11.85 22.29
CA GLN A 81 -28.02 -13.05 21.45
C GLN A 81 -28.00 -12.64 19.98
N LEU A 82 -26.91 -12.00 19.57
CA LEU A 82 -26.72 -11.53 18.20
C LEU A 82 -26.61 -12.74 17.25
N PRO A 83 -27.21 -12.69 16.04
CA PRO A 83 -27.01 -13.73 15.05
C PRO A 83 -25.55 -13.77 14.61
N HIS A 84 -24.96 -14.95 14.52
CA HIS A 84 -23.56 -15.14 14.12
C HIS A 84 -23.41 -15.74 12.72
N SER A 85 -24.47 -16.38 12.21
CA SER A 85 -24.52 -16.98 10.88
C SER A 85 -25.72 -16.50 10.08
N GLY A 86 -25.64 -16.61 8.75
CA GLY A 86 -26.78 -16.32 7.88
C GLY A 86 -28.00 -17.21 8.16
N GLU A 87 -27.80 -18.42 8.70
CA GLU A 87 -28.90 -19.30 9.13
C GLU A 87 -29.61 -18.74 10.37
N ASP A 88 -28.86 -18.25 11.36
CA ASP A 88 -29.44 -17.63 12.56
C ASP A 88 -30.21 -16.36 12.19
N LEU A 89 -29.65 -15.54 11.29
CA LEU A 89 -30.31 -14.34 10.79
C LEU A 89 -31.59 -14.69 10.02
N ALA A 90 -31.57 -15.71 9.17
CA ALA A 90 -32.76 -16.17 8.45
C ALA A 90 -33.86 -16.67 9.41
N LYS A 91 -33.50 -17.44 10.44
CA LYS A 91 -34.44 -17.87 11.49
C LYS A 91 -35.03 -16.67 12.23
N LEU A 92 -34.20 -15.69 12.58
CA LEU A 92 -34.65 -14.46 13.23
C LEU A 92 -35.64 -13.70 12.34
N LEU A 93 -35.33 -13.50 11.06
CA LEU A 93 -36.22 -12.82 10.11
C LEU A 93 -37.58 -13.52 9.99
N GLU A 94 -37.62 -14.85 9.92
CA GLU A 94 -38.87 -15.61 9.84
C GLU A 94 -39.69 -15.50 11.15
N GLN A 95 -39.04 -15.61 12.31
CA GLN A 95 -39.69 -15.44 13.61
C GLN A 95 -40.26 -14.04 13.82
N ARG A 96 -39.68 -13.01 13.19
CA ARG A 96 -40.05 -11.60 13.38
C ARG A 96 -41.02 -11.07 12.32
N LYS A 97 -41.37 -11.86 11.30
CA LYS A 97 -42.19 -11.43 10.16
C LYS A 97 -43.52 -10.77 10.54
N ASP A 98 -44.18 -11.29 11.57
CA ASP A 98 -45.49 -10.82 12.06
C ASP A 98 -45.49 -10.50 13.57
N ALA A 99 -44.30 -10.27 14.14
CA ALA A 99 -44.16 -10.02 15.58
C ALA A 99 -44.66 -8.62 15.98
N ASN A 100 -45.28 -8.52 17.17
CA ASN A 100 -45.72 -7.26 17.79
C ASN A 100 -44.95 -6.93 19.08
N THR A 101 -43.80 -7.57 19.26
CA THR A 101 -42.85 -7.37 20.36
C THR A 101 -41.44 -7.23 19.79
N LEU A 102 -40.55 -6.60 20.55
CA LEU A 102 -39.17 -6.41 20.13
C LEU A 102 -38.34 -7.70 20.26
N PRO A 103 -37.37 -7.93 19.36
CA PRO A 103 -36.90 -7.02 18.31
C PRO A 103 -37.76 -7.05 17.04
N LEU A 104 -37.77 -5.96 16.28
CA LEU A 104 -38.49 -5.85 15.01
C LEU A 104 -37.55 -5.60 13.84
N SER A 105 -37.74 -6.31 12.73
CA SER A 105 -37.08 -6.02 11.46
C SER A 105 -37.70 -4.78 10.81
N LEU A 106 -36.88 -3.80 10.46
CA LEU A 106 -37.31 -2.49 10.00
C LEU A 106 -37.19 -2.28 8.49
N ASN A 107 -36.59 -3.22 7.76
CA ASN A 107 -36.35 -3.15 6.31
C ASN A 107 -37.61 -2.90 5.46
N LYS A 108 -38.79 -3.21 5.99
CA LYS A 108 -40.08 -3.02 5.31
C LYS A 108 -40.95 -1.93 5.96
N SER A 109 -40.41 -1.22 6.95
CA SER A 109 -41.16 -0.16 7.62
C SER A 109 -41.48 0.96 6.62
N ARG A 110 -42.73 1.42 6.64
CA ARG A 110 -43.17 2.59 5.85
C ARG A 110 -42.45 3.87 6.28
N PHE A 111 -41.83 3.84 7.46
CA PHE A 111 -41.17 4.99 8.05
C PHE A 111 -39.91 5.41 7.28
N PHE A 112 -39.13 4.44 6.81
CA PHE A 112 -37.89 4.72 6.11
C PHE A 112 -38.09 5.19 4.66
N LYS A 113 -39.33 5.47 4.20
CA LYS A 113 -39.64 6.14 2.91
C LYS A 113 -38.86 5.61 1.67
N GLY A 114 -38.57 4.31 1.62
CA GLY A 114 -37.80 3.73 0.53
C GLY A 114 -36.29 3.79 0.72
N ALA A 115 -35.82 3.99 1.95
CA ALA A 115 -34.40 3.92 2.28
C ALA A 115 -33.86 2.56 1.87
N ASP A 116 -32.69 2.57 1.25
CA ASP A 116 -32.02 1.37 0.82
C ASP A 116 -30.99 0.95 1.87
N PHE A 117 -31.08 -0.30 2.32
CA PHE A 117 -30.10 -0.91 3.22
C PHE A 117 -29.16 -1.86 2.49
N HIS A 118 -29.17 -1.83 1.15
CA HIS A 118 -28.30 -2.61 0.26
C HIS A 118 -28.37 -4.12 0.56
N GLY A 119 -29.56 -4.60 0.95
CA GLY A 119 -29.82 -6.00 1.32
C GLY A 119 -29.46 -6.41 2.76
N HIS A 120 -28.84 -5.53 3.54
CA HIS A 120 -28.52 -5.75 4.96
C HIS A 120 -29.74 -5.53 5.86
N GLN A 121 -29.71 -6.03 7.09
CA GLN A 121 -30.89 -6.06 7.96
C GLN A 121 -30.78 -5.07 9.12
N LEU A 122 -31.77 -4.18 9.28
CA LEU A 122 -31.86 -3.25 10.40
C LEU A 122 -32.96 -3.72 11.38
N PHE A 123 -32.61 -3.81 12.66
CA PHE A 123 -33.51 -4.20 13.73
C PHE A 123 -33.66 -3.12 14.79
N LEU A 124 -34.90 -2.90 15.25
CA LEU A 124 -35.19 -2.19 16.50
C LEU A 124 -35.20 -3.20 17.65
N CYS A 125 -34.31 -3.04 18.62
CA CYS A 125 -34.07 -4.00 19.70
C CYS A 125 -34.65 -3.56 21.04
N ASP A 126 -34.60 -2.26 21.32
CA ASP A 126 -35.26 -1.67 22.48
C ASP A 126 -35.99 -0.40 22.07
N LEU A 127 -37.06 -0.06 22.79
CA LEU A 127 -37.81 1.17 22.59
C LEU A 127 -38.42 1.61 23.91
N HIS A 128 -37.94 2.73 24.46
CA HIS A 128 -38.40 3.21 25.75
C HIS A 128 -38.39 4.74 25.84
N THR A 129 -39.09 5.24 26.85
CA THR A 129 -39.19 6.67 27.13
C THR A 129 -38.12 7.13 28.11
N THR A 130 -37.44 8.22 27.80
CA THR A 130 -36.55 8.96 28.70
C THR A 130 -37.13 10.33 29.02
N MET A 131 -36.51 11.07 29.95
CA MET A 131 -36.88 12.47 30.21
C MET A 131 -36.72 13.38 28.99
N ASN A 132 -35.92 12.98 28.00
CA ASN A 132 -35.63 13.77 26.81
C ASN A 132 -36.48 13.35 25.58
N GLY A 133 -37.35 12.36 25.73
CA GLY A 133 -38.16 11.80 24.65
C GLY A 133 -37.98 10.29 24.47
N MET A 134 -38.46 9.78 23.33
CA MET A 134 -38.36 8.35 22.99
C MET A 134 -36.97 8.06 22.43
N VAL A 135 -36.38 6.95 22.86
CA VAL A 135 -35.12 6.45 22.32
C VAL A 135 -35.26 4.98 21.98
N GLY A 136 -34.46 4.52 21.03
CA GLY A 136 -34.38 3.12 20.66
C GLY A 136 -32.96 2.62 20.53
N ASP A 137 -32.81 1.30 20.67
CA ASP A 137 -31.56 0.60 20.42
C ASP A 137 -31.68 -0.15 19.09
N PHE A 138 -30.64 -0.09 18.27
CA PHE A 138 -30.64 -0.59 16.90
C PHE A 138 -29.50 -1.57 16.68
N VAL A 139 -29.76 -2.61 15.88
CA VAL A 139 -28.74 -3.55 15.39
C VAL A 139 -28.85 -3.62 13.87
N PHE A 140 -27.73 -3.44 13.19
CA PHE A 140 -27.58 -3.62 11.75
C PHE A 140 -26.69 -4.83 11.49
N SER A 141 -27.25 -5.83 10.81
CA SER A 141 -26.61 -7.11 10.55
C SER A 141 -26.21 -7.21 9.07
N VAL A 142 -24.93 -7.43 8.83
CA VAL A 142 -24.30 -7.59 7.51
C VAL A 142 -23.82 -9.03 7.37
N ILE A 143 -24.17 -9.70 6.28
CA ILE A 143 -23.71 -11.07 5.99
C ILE A 143 -22.42 -10.98 5.17
N THR A 144 -21.36 -11.67 5.60
CA THR A 144 -20.11 -11.81 4.84
C THR A 144 -20.25 -12.91 3.78
N PRO A 145 -19.36 -12.96 2.78
CA PRO A 145 -19.38 -14.04 1.77
C PRO A 145 -19.27 -15.46 2.35
N GLU A 146 -18.64 -15.61 3.51
CA GLU A 146 -18.48 -16.86 4.26
C GLU A 146 -19.74 -17.25 5.05
N ASN A 147 -20.84 -16.51 4.88
CA ASN A 147 -22.11 -16.69 5.61
C ASN A 147 -22.01 -16.39 7.12
N GLN A 148 -20.98 -15.65 7.54
CA GLN A 148 -20.85 -15.08 8.88
C GLN A 148 -21.65 -13.77 8.98
N VAL A 149 -22.11 -13.39 10.18
CA VAL A 149 -22.85 -12.13 10.39
C VAL A 149 -22.07 -11.17 11.26
N LEU A 150 -21.78 -9.99 10.70
CA LEU A 150 -21.26 -8.83 11.44
C LEU A 150 -22.44 -8.00 11.96
N ASN A 151 -22.43 -7.67 13.25
CA ASN A 151 -23.48 -6.89 13.89
C ASN A 151 -22.92 -5.55 14.38
N PHE A 152 -23.56 -4.47 13.94
CA PHE A 152 -23.26 -3.11 14.35
C PHE A 152 -24.42 -2.60 15.17
N SER A 153 -24.16 -2.05 16.34
CA SER A 153 -25.22 -1.61 17.26
C SER A 153 -25.08 -0.15 17.65
N GLY A 154 -26.21 0.43 18.04
CA GLY A 154 -26.31 1.79 18.54
C GLY A 154 -27.38 1.83 19.61
N ARG A 155 -27.07 2.50 20.73
CA ARG A 155 -27.94 2.56 21.90
C ARG A 155 -28.45 3.97 22.15
N ASN A 156 -29.66 4.08 22.69
CA ASN A 156 -30.33 5.32 23.04
C ASN A 156 -30.40 6.33 21.87
N ILE A 157 -30.63 5.84 20.66
CA ILE A 157 -30.78 6.69 19.47
C ILE A 157 -32.11 7.44 19.59
N PRO A 158 -32.11 8.79 19.56
CA PRO A 158 -33.33 9.58 19.69
C PRO A 158 -34.32 9.33 18.54
N ILE A 159 -35.61 9.29 18.89
CA ILE A 159 -36.71 9.14 17.94
C ILE A 159 -37.71 10.27 18.15
N ASP A 160 -37.98 11.05 17.10
CA ASP A 160 -38.92 12.18 17.14
C ASP A 160 -40.16 11.97 16.26
N ASP A 161 -40.93 13.04 15.99
CA ASP A 161 -42.15 12.94 15.16
C ASP A 161 -41.82 12.66 13.69
N ALA A 162 -40.61 13.03 13.26
CA ALA A 162 -39.99 12.65 12.00
C ALA A 162 -39.09 11.41 12.16
N GLY A 163 -39.24 10.67 13.28
CA GLY A 163 -38.64 9.37 13.60
C GLY A 163 -37.15 9.41 13.88
N VAL A 164 -36.39 8.49 13.28
CA VAL A 164 -34.93 8.42 13.43
C VAL A 164 -34.28 9.26 12.35
N ASP A 165 -33.40 10.17 12.76
CA ASP A 165 -32.53 10.92 11.84
C ASP A 165 -31.42 9.99 11.32
N LEU A 166 -31.72 9.27 10.23
CA LEU A 166 -30.77 8.36 9.58
C LEU A 166 -29.48 9.07 9.17
N CYS A 167 -29.54 10.34 8.75
CA CYS A 167 -28.37 11.09 8.31
C CYS A 167 -27.32 11.28 9.43
N LYS A 168 -27.70 11.05 10.69
CA LYS A 168 -26.81 11.12 11.86
C LYS A 168 -26.59 9.75 12.51
N MET A 169 -27.17 8.70 11.94
CA MET A 169 -27.11 7.36 12.52
C MET A 169 -25.75 6.74 12.18
N LEU A 170 -25.08 6.28 13.23
CA LEU A 170 -23.82 5.57 13.14
C LEU A 170 -23.86 4.42 14.14
N LEU A 171 -23.64 3.21 13.66
CA LEU A 171 -23.67 2.00 14.47
C LEU A 171 -22.28 1.34 14.44
N HIS A 172 -21.82 0.84 15.59
CA HIS A 172 -20.46 0.31 15.73
C HIS A 172 -20.48 -1.12 16.25
N MET A 173 -19.40 -1.86 15.99
CA MET A 173 -19.16 -3.15 16.63
C MET A 173 -18.76 -2.94 18.09
N GLU A 174 -19.48 -3.54 19.03
CA GLU A 174 -19.17 -3.41 20.47
C GLU A 174 -17.95 -4.24 20.91
N GLY A 175 -17.60 -5.28 20.15
CA GLY A 175 -16.48 -6.16 20.45
C GLY A 175 -15.84 -6.73 19.20
N ASP A 176 -14.61 -7.22 19.36
CA ASP A 176 -13.86 -7.86 18.28
C ASP A 176 -14.54 -9.14 17.80
N MET A 177 -14.42 -9.42 16.51
CA MET A 177 -14.88 -10.66 15.90
C MET A 177 -13.79 -11.20 14.97
N SER A 178 -13.55 -12.51 15.00
CA SER A 178 -12.66 -13.15 14.03
C SER A 178 -13.47 -13.70 12.86
N THR A 179 -12.94 -13.59 11.64
CA THR A 179 -13.52 -14.23 10.46
C THR A 179 -13.46 -15.75 10.61
N ASP A 180 -14.44 -16.44 10.04
CA ASP A 180 -14.50 -17.91 10.03
C ASP A 180 -13.59 -18.54 8.95
N ASP A 181 -12.54 -17.83 8.54
CA ASP A 181 -11.53 -18.32 7.59
C ASP A 181 -10.43 -19.09 8.35
N PRO A 182 -10.32 -20.42 8.15
CA PRO A 182 -9.33 -21.24 8.85
C PRO A 182 -7.90 -21.01 8.36
N GLU A 183 -7.70 -20.49 7.15
CA GLU A 183 -6.39 -20.21 6.57
C GLU A 183 -5.90 -18.79 6.92
N LEU A 184 -6.82 -17.83 7.00
CA LEU A 184 -6.53 -16.43 7.29
C LEU A 184 -7.55 -15.82 8.26
N PRO A 185 -7.53 -16.19 9.56
CA PRO A 185 -8.46 -15.65 10.53
C PRO A 185 -8.14 -14.18 10.84
N ILE A 186 -8.90 -13.28 10.23
CA ILE A 186 -8.77 -11.83 10.41
C ILE A 186 -9.61 -11.40 11.60
N THR A 187 -9.05 -10.59 12.49
CA THR A 187 -9.80 -10.00 13.61
C THR A 187 -10.34 -8.64 13.21
N ILE A 188 -11.64 -8.50 13.09
CA ILE A 188 -12.35 -7.24 12.89
C ILE A 188 -12.52 -6.58 14.26
N LYS A 189 -12.06 -5.35 14.38
CA LYS A 189 -11.97 -4.61 15.65
C LYS A 189 -13.30 -3.94 15.99
N GLY A 190 -13.78 -4.19 17.21
CA GLY A 190 -14.90 -3.49 17.81
C GLY A 190 -14.42 -2.54 18.91
N SER A 191 -15.09 -1.40 19.06
CA SER A 191 -14.81 -0.41 20.10
C SER A 191 -16.00 0.55 20.23
N MET A 192 -16.18 1.12 21.42
CA MET A 192 -17.11 2.24 21.62
C MET A 192 -16.51 3.58 21.19
N ASN A 193 -15.18 3.64 20.96
CA ASN A 193 -14.54 4.84 20.41
C ASN A 193 -14.48 4.73 18.88
N LEU A 194 -15.19 5.61 18.20
CA LEU A 194 -15.33 5.64 16.73
C LEU A 194 -14.00 5.75 15.99
N ASP A 195 -12.99 6.38 16.60
CA ASP A 195 -11.64 6.48 16.01
C ASP A 195 -10.92 5.11 15.96
N SER A 196 -11.45 4.11 16.67
CA SER A 196 -10.88 2.77 16.84
C SER A 196 -11.90 1.65 16.60
N ALA A 197 -13.07 1.98 16.04
CA ALA A 197 -14.17 1.04 15.86
C ALA A 197 -14.42 0.76 14.38
N SER A 198 -14.80 -0.49 14.10
CA SER A 198 -15.53 -0.80 12.87
C SER A 198 -16.97 -0.31 13.01
N TYR A 199 -17.47 0.39 12.00
CA TYR A 199 -18.80 1.01 12.03
C TYR A 199 -19.49 0.97 10.66
N VAL A 200 -20.80 1.17 10.68
CA VAL A 200 -21.62 1.51 9.53
C VAL A 200 -22.20 2.90 9.69
N SER A 201 -22.18 3.69 8.62
CA SER A 201 -22.83 4.99 8.56
C SER A 201 -24.06 4.94 7.66
N PHE A 202 -24.95 5.89 7.89
CA PHE A 202 -26.17 6.07 7.12
C PHE A 202 -26.23 7.52 6.63
N ASN A 203 -26.76 7.70 5.43
CA ASN A 203 -27.15 9.00 4.90
C ASN A 203 -28.67 9.16 5.02
N CYS A 204 -29.23 10.24 4.47
CA CYS A 204 -30.67 10.49 4.56
C CYS A 204 -31.53 9.49 3.77
N ASP A 205 -30.91 8.77 2.84
CA ASP A 205 -31.55 7.81 1.93
C ASP A 205 -31.31 6.35 2.35
N GLY A 206 -30.54 6.10 3.43
CA GLY A 206 -30.32 4.74 3.93
C GLY A 206 -28.86 4.47 4.30
N PHE A 207 -28.44 3.23 4.07
CA PHE A 207 -27.07 2.80 4.28
C PHE A 207 -26.11 3.61 3.39
N ASP A 208 -24.95 3.98 3.92
CA ASP A 208 -23.96 4.81 3.22
C ASP A 208 -22.66 4.04 2.98
N ARG A 209 -22.03 3.54 4.05
CA ARG A 209 -20.78 2.76 3.96
C ARG A 209 -20.51 1.99 5.24
N PHE A 210 -19.63 1.00 5.13
CA PHE A 210 -18.91 0.44 6.27
C PHE A 210 -17.46 0.95 6.30
N GLN A 211 -16.95 1.11 7.52
CA GLN A 211 -15.52 1.16 7.80
C GLN A 211 -15.20 -0.06 8.67
N LEU A 212 -14.32 -0.94 8.19
CA LEU A 212 -13.79 -2.05 8.96
C LEU A 212 -12.34 -1.77 9.32
N LEU A 213 -12.02 -1.91 10.60
CA LEU A 213 -10.64 -1.94 11.09
C LEU A 213 -10.32 -3.39 11.41
N CYS A 214 -9.30 -3.94 10.78
CA CYS A 214 -8.97 -5.35 10.92
C CYS A 214 -7.51 -5.53 11.34
N GLU A 215 -7.23 -6.62 12.04
CA GLU A 215 -5.89 -7.03 12.45
C GLU A 215 -5.69 -8.51 12.10
N TYR A 216 -4.55 -8.82 11.49
CA TYR A 216 -4.07 -10.18 11.33
C TYR A 216 -2.72 -10.32 12.03
N ARG A 217 -2.55 -11.39 12.82
CA ARG A 217 -1.29 -11.68 13.50
C ARG A 217 -0.60 -12.87 12.84
N PHE A 218 0.56 -12.63 12.25
CA PHE A 218 1.29 -13.69 11.59
C PHE A 218 1.76 -14.75 12.60
N PRO A 219 1.70 -16.04 12.22
CA PRO A 219 2.31 -17.12 12.98
C PRO A 219 3.82 -16.93 13.19
N VAL A 220 4.32 -17.21 14.40
CA VAL A 220 5.74 -17.07 14.80
C VAL A 220 6.70 -18.06 14.09
N ASN A 221 6.15 -19.02 13.36
CA ASN A 221 6.90 -19.91 12.47
C ASN A 221 7.06 -19.34 11.05
N LEU A 222 6.38 -18.26 10.70
CA LEU A 222 6.51 -17.58 9.42
C LEU A 222 7.32 -16.30 9.55
N LEU A 223 6.89 -15.39 10.43
CA LEU A 223 7.52 -14.07 10.60
C LEU A 223 7.91 -13.83 12.06
N LYS A 224 8.98 -13.06 12.25
CA LYS A 224 9.47 -12.58 13.53
C LYS A 224 9.42 -11.04 13.52
N PRO A 225 8.88 -10.37 14.56
CA PRO A 225 8.89 -8.91 14.61
C PRO A 225 10.33 -8.39 14.81
N VAL A 226 10.63 -7.27 14.18
CA VAL A 226 11.88 -6.52 14.41
C VAL A 226 11.84 -5.81 15.75
N ASP A 227 10.69 -5.19 16.07
CA ASP A 227 10.46 -4.57 17.37
C ASP A 227 10.30 -5.63 18.46
N VAL A 228 11.17 -5.56 19.48
CA VAL A 228 11.21 -6.49 20.62
C VAL A 228 9.97 -6.40 21.51
N ASP A 229 9.25 -5.28 21.47
CA ASP A 229 8.06 -5.07 22.30
C ASP A 229 6.82 -5.81 21.76
N HIS A 230 6.88 -6.30 20.51
CA HIS A 230 5.82 -7.10 19.90
C HIS A 230 6.13 -8.60 19.97
N SER A 231 5.14 -9.39 20.40
CA SER A 231 5.26 -10.86 20.44
C SER A 231 4.96 -11.55 19.10
N LYS A 232 4.32 -10.84 18.16
CA LYS A 232 3.97 -11.29 16.80
C LYS A 232 3.93 -10.09 15.87
N VAL A 233 4.25 -10.32 14.59
CA VAL A 233 4.05 -9.35 13.52
C VAL A 233 2.56 -9.16 13.29
N ARG A 234 2.09 -7.91 13.27
CA ARG A 234 0.71 -7.56 12.96
C ARG A 234 0.63 -6.92 11.59
N ALA A 235 -0.37 -7.32 10.81
CA ALA A 235 -0.90 -6.52 9.70
C ALA A 235 -2.18 -5.84 10.17
N PHE A 236 -2.26 -4.53 9.99
CA PHE A 236 -3.44 -3.73 10.25
C PHE A 236 -4.06 -3.31 8.92
N PHE A 237 -5.37 -3.51 8.78
CA PHE A 237 -6.13 -3.18 7.59
C PHE A 237 -7.22 -2.17 7.95
N LYS A 238 -7.42 -1.18 7.09
CA LYS A 238 -8.62 -0.33 7.11
C LYS A 238 -9.32 -0.48 5.78
N ILE A 239 -10.57 -0.92 5.81
CA ILE A 239 -11.39 -1.06 4.61
C ILE A 239 -12.53 -0.06 4.72
N VAL A 240 -12.64 0.82 3.74
CA VAL A 240 -13.78 1.72 3.57
C VAL A 240 -14.51 1.29 2.31
N SER A 241 -15.81 1.06 2.42
CA SER A 241 -16.60 0.58 1.28
C SER A 241 -18.05 1.00 1.40
N THR A 242 -18.57 1.50 0.29
CA THR A 242 -19.96 1.92 0.05
C THR A 242 -20.80 0.75 -0.46
N GLU A 243 -20.17 -0.22 -1.13
CA GLU A 243 -20.82 -1.42 -1.66
C GLU A 243 -19.80 -2.51 -2.01
N ILE A 244 -20.31 -3.72 -2.24
CA ILE A 244 -19.49 -4.86 -2.67
C ILE A 244 -18.86 -4.52 -4.03
N GLY A 245 -17.52 -4.43 -4.08
CA GLY A 245 -16.78 -4.07 -5.28
C GLY A 245 -16.54 -2.56 -5.47
N ASP A 246 -16.82 -1.74 -4.45
CA ASP A 246 -16.41 -0.34 -4.36
C ASP A 246 -15.76 -0.15 -2.98
N PHE A 247 -14.42 -0.23 -2.93
CA PHE A 247 -13.70 -0.14 -1.67
C PHE A 247 -12.28 0.41 -1.82
N ILE A 248 -11.82 1.04 -0.75
CA ILE A 248 -10.41 1.39 -0.54
C ILE A 248 -9.94 0.59 0.67
N GLY A 249 -8.94 -0.25 0.45
CA GLY A 249 -8.29 -1.02 1.51
C GLY A 249 -6.89 -0.49 1.75
N THR A 250 -6.58 -0.03 2.96
CA THR A 250 -5.22 0.34 3.36
C THR A 250 -4.64 -0.71 4.29
N VAL A 251 -3.34 -0.97 4.16
CA VAL A 251 -2.60 -1.97 4.92
C VAL A 251 -1.29 -1.39 5.42
N SER A 252 -1.00 -1.67 6.68
CA SER A 252 0.32 -1.48 7.28
C SER A 252 0.73 -2.79 7.97
N ILE A 253 2.03 -3.10 7.95
CA ILE A 253 2.56 -4.31 8.57
C ILE A 253 3.71 -3.91 9.47
N ASP A 254 3.69 -4.37 10.73
CA ASP A 254 4.81 -4.17 11.65
C ASP A 254 6.11 -4.67 10.98
N PRO A 255 7.25 -3.96 11.08
CA PRO A 255 8.50 -4.42 10.51
C PRO A 255 8.88 -5.83 10.98
N PHE A 256 9.36 -6.67 10.06
CA PHE A 256 9.53 -8.09 10.31
C PHE A 256 10.75 -8.72 9.65
N GLU A 257 11.19 -9.84 10.18
CA GLU A 257 12.10 -10.80 9.56
C GLU A 257 11.31 -12.03 9.10
N ILE A 258 11.65 -12.58 7.94
CA ILE A 258 11.13 -13.88 7.50
C ILE A 258 11.91 -14.98 8.20
N LYS A 259 11.22 -15.96 8.77
CA LYS A 259 11.89 -17.08 9.44
C LYS A 259 12.75 -17.88 8.45
N GLY A 260 14.04 -17.99 8.75
CA GLY A 260 15.05 -18.62 7.88
C GLY A 260 15.82 -17.63 7.00
N LEU A 261 15.44 -16.35 7.01
CA LEU A 261 16.23 -15.23 6.50
C LEU A 261 16.63 -14.36 7.70
N ASP A 262 17.43 -14.95 8.58
CA ASP A 262 17.86 -14.30 9.82
C ASP A 262 18.58 -12.98 9.50
N ASP A 263 18.29 -11.96 10.29
CA ASP A 263 18.91 -10.63 10.12
C ASP A 263 18.58 -9.98 8.76
N VAL A 264 17.50 -10.34 8.09
CA VAL A 264 16.97 -9.56 6.94
C VAL A 264 15.67 -8.91 7.36
N GLN A 265 15.64 -7.58 7.41
CA GLN A 265 14.46 -6.85 7.90
C GLN A 265 13.67 -6.27 6.73
N PHE A 266 12.36 -6.44 6.79
CA PHE A 266 11.39 -5.95 5.84
C PHE A 266 10.52 -4.89 6.52
N SER A 267 10.29 -3.78 5.82
CA SER A 267 9.40 -2.71 6.27
C SER A 267 8.44 -2.35 5.14
N ILE A 268 7.15 -2.33 5.44
CA ILE A 268 6.07 -1.99 4.50
C ILE A 268 5.25 -0.89 5.17
N GLN A 269 5.19 0.28 4.56
CA GLN A 269 4.40 1.41 5.06
C GLN A 269 3.39 1.85 4.00
N ASN A 270 2.14 1.99 4.42
CA ASN A 270 1.02 2.50 3.63
C ASN A 270 0.91 1.82 2.26
N ALA A 271 0.46 0.57 2.27
CA ALA A 271 -0.04 -0.08 1.07
C ALA A 271 -1.53 0.22 0.92
N VAL A 272 -1.98 0.47 -0.30
CA VAL A 272 -3.36 0.74 -0.64
C VAL A 272 -3.76 -0.15 -1.80
N ILE A 273 -4.92 -0.77 -1.69
CA ILE A 273 -5.64 -1.35 -2.81
C ILE A 273 -6.86 -0.49 -3.05
N ASP A 274 -6.90 0.11 -4.24
CA ASP A 274 -7.98 1.00 -4.64
C ASP A 274 -8.86 0.29 -5.65
N TYR A 275 -10.05 -0.04 -5.21
CA TYR A 275 -11.11 -0.56 -6.05
C TYR A 275 -12.28 0.43 -6.18
N SER A 276 -12.10 1.69 -5.76
CA SER A 276 -13.20 2.63 -5.53
C SER A 276 -13.60 3.45 -6.74
N ILE A 277 -14.89 3.51 -7.11
CA ILE A 277 -15.33 4.11 -8.37
C ILE A 277 -15.51 5.62 -8.39
N SER A 278 -15.33 6.25 -7.25
CA SER A 278 -15.74 7.64 -7.05
C SER A 278 -14.72 8.49 -6.28
N SER A 279 -13.61 7.89 -5.87
CA SER A 279 -12.55 8.56 -5.13
C SER A 279 -11.29 7.71 -5.09
N ASN A 280 -10.15 8.36 -4.87
CA ASN A 280 -8.89 7.68 -4.59
C ASN A 280 -8.41 7.96 -3.15
N ASP A 281 -7.54 7.10 -2.63
CA ASP A 281 -6.90 7.34 -1.33
C ASP A 281 -5.96 8.58 -1.34
N GLU A 282 -6.06 9.41 -0.30
CA GLU A 282 -5.29 10.65 -0.19
C GLU A 282 -3.77 10.42 -0.18
N SER A 283 -3.29 9.31 0.39
CA SER A 283 -1.86 9.00 0.44
C SER A 283 -1.31 8.67 -0.95
N MET A 284 -2.11 7.99 -1.78
CA MET A 284 -1.79 7.72 -3.18
C MET A 284 -1.76 9.03 -4.00
N MET A 285 -2.79 9.87 -3.84
CA MET A 285 -2.88 11.16 -4.54
C MET A 285 -1.70 12.08 -4.20
N SER A 286 -1.22 12.03 -2.95
CA SER A 286 -0.06 12.80 -2.49
C SER A 286 1.27 12.32 -3.06
N ALA A 287 1.33 11.07 -3.54
CA ALA A 287 2.53 10.46 -4.12
C ALA A 287 2.74 10.81 -5.61
N ILE A 288 1.76 11.47 -6.25
CA ILE A 288 1.85 11.85 -7.67
C ILE A 288 2.92 12.93 -7.84
N ASN A 289 4.02 12.58 -8.50
CA ASN A 289 5.15 13.48 -8.68
C ASN A 289 4.84 14.54 -9.75
N PRO A 290 4.96 15.85 -9.45
CA PRO A 290 4.79 16.92 -10.43
C PRO A 290 5.75 16.87 -11.62
N GLY A 291 6.88 16.16 -11.49
CA GLY A 291 7.85 15.93 -12.56
C GLY A 291 7.43 14.88 -13.59
N TRP A 292 6.43 14.05 -13.31
CA TRP A 292 5.95 13.03 -14.25
C TRP A 292 5.26 13.66 -15.48
N PRO A 293 5.17 12.94 -16.62
CA PRO A 293 4.39 13.41 -17.76
C PRO A 293 2.94 13.74 -17.36
N GLN A 294 2.41 14.87 -17.83
CA GLN A 294 1.07 15.35 -17.45
C GLN A 294 -0.03 14.30 -17.66
N GLN A 295 0.05 13.51 -18.74
CA GLN A 295 -0.92 12.46 -19.03
C GLN A 295 -0.93 11.35 -17.97
N VAL A 296 0.23 11.03 -17.39
CA VAL A 296 0.38 10.05 -16.31
C VAL A 296 -0.22 10.62 -15.03
N GLN A 297 0.08 11.88 -14.70
CA GLN A 297 -0.50 12.56 -13.53
C GLN A 297 -2.03 12.58 -13.60
N SER A 298 -2.60 13.04 -14.73
CA SER A 298 -4.05 13.11 -14.91
C SER A 298 -4.73 11.74 -14.80
N LYS A 299 -4.04 10.66 -15.18
CA LYS A 299 -4.58 9.31 -15.04
C LYS A 299 -4.66 8.87 -13.57
N TYR A 300 -3.64 9.13 -12.77
CA TYR A 300 -3.66 8.79 -11.35
C TYR A 300 -4.55 9.76 -10.53
N GLN A 301 -4.81 10.96 -11.04
CA GLN A 301 -5.74 11.92 -10.43
C GLN A 301 -7.21 11.66 -10.78
N ASP A 302 -7.50 10.74 -11.70
CA ASP A 302 -8.87 10.35 -12.02
C ASP A 302 -9.44 9.54 -10.84
N ASP A 303 -10.54 10.02 -10.25
CA ASP A 303 -11.25 9.37 -9.13
C ASP A 303 -11.78 7.95 -9.49
N SER A 304 -11.69 7.56 -10.77
CA SER A 304 -11.98 6.23 -11.27
C SER A 304 -10.72 5.35 -11.48
N TRP A 305 -9.57 5.76 -10.95
CA TRP A 305 -8.36 4.93 -10.94
C TRP A 305 -8.54 3.66 -10.10
N ARG A 306 -7.95 2.56 -10.57
CA ARG A 306 -7.98 1.26 -9.90
C ARG A 306 -6.60 0.65 -9.91
N GLY A 307 -6.11 0.23 -8.76
CA GLY A 307 -4.82 -0.41 -8.72
C GLY A 307 -4.30 -0.64 -7.31
N PHE A 308 -3.00 -0.85 -7.27
CA PHE A 308 -2.23 -1.04 -6.06
C PHE A 308 -1.24 0.11 -5.91
N PHE A 309 -1.20 0.67 -4.71
CA PHE A 309 -0.23 1.68 -4.32
C PHE A 309 0.55 1.19 -3.09
N LEU A 310 1.83 1.49 -3.04
CA LEU A 310 2.71 1.21 -1.92
C LEU A 310 3.63 2.41 -1.75
N ALA A 311 3.41 3.16 -0.67
CA ALA A 311 4.18 4.37 -0.41
C ALA A 311 5.65 4.05 -0.20
N ASP A 312 5.95 3.14 0.73
CA ASP A 312 7.32 2.74 1.03
C ASP A 312 7.43 1.25 1.32
N PHE A 313 8.41 0.63 0.67
CA PHE A 313 8.88 -0.71 0.98
C PHE A 313 10.39 -0.72 1.05
N SER A 314 10.95 -1.31 2.10
CA SER A 314 12.40 -1.46 2.21
C SER A 314 12.81 -2.84 2.72
N ILE A 315 13.99 -3.23 2.27
CA ILE A 315 14.71 -4.41 2.70
C ILE A 315 16.06 -3.95 3.23
N GLU A 316 16.32 -4.24 4.48
CA GLU A 316 17.63 -4.06 5.07
C GLU A 316 18.36 -5.41 5.13
N LEU A 317 19.57 -5.44 4.56
CA LEU A 317 20.42 -6.61 4.53
C LEU A 317 21.00 -6.92 5.92
N PRO A 318 21.54 -8.13 6.15
CA PRO A 318 22.19 -8.48 7.41
C PRO A 318 23.25 -7.46 7.84
N GLU A 319 23.35 -7.19 9.15
CA GLU A 319 24.36 -6.30 9.72
C GLU A 319 25.79 -6.77 9.38
N GLY A 320 25.97 -8.09 9.22
CA GLY A 320 27.24 -8.67 8.75
C GLY A 320 27.63 -8.28 7.32
N LEU A 321 26.70 -7.72 6.53
CA LEU A 321 26.93 -7.17 5.18
C LEU A 321 26.91 -5.63 5.19
N ALA A 322 27.42 -5.02 6.26
CA ALA A 322 27.53 -3.57 6.36
C ALA A 322 28.31 -2.94 5.20
N ASN A 323 27.96 -1.69 4.88
CA ASN A 323 28.65 -0.88 3.90
C ASN A 323 30.06 -0.46 4.38
N THR A 324 30.79 0.27 3.55
CA THR A 324 32.14 0.76 3.89
C THR A 324 32.20 1.70 5.10
N SER A 325 31.07 2.29 5.51
CA SER A 325 30.92 3.11 6.71
C SER A 325 30.52 2.30 7.96
N GLY A 326 30.29 0.99 7.82
CA GLY A 326 29.80 0.13 8.90
C GLY A 326 28.28 0.21 9.13
N GLU A 327 27.53 0.82 8.22
CA GLU A 327 26.07 0.93 8.29
C GLU A 327 25.39 -0.19 7.50
N ARG A 328 24.17 -0.54 7.90
CA ARG A 328 23.38 -1.58 7.26
C ARG A 328 22.93 -1.14 5.87
N ILE A 329 23.09 -2.00 4.87
CA ILE A 329 22.67 -1.70 3.50
C ILE A 329 21.14 -1.80 3.40
N SER A 330 20.50 -0.77 2.86
CA SER A 330 19.06 -0.73 2.60
C SER A 330 18.77 -0.59 1.10
N ILE A 331 17.78 -1.32 0.64
CA ILE A 331 17.18 -1.23 -0.69
C ILE A 331 15.73 -0.80 -0.47
N ALA A 332 15.31 0.27 -1.12
CA ALA A 332 13.98 0.84 -0.95
C ALA A 332 13.24 1.01 -2.28
N VAL A 333 11.92 0.94 -2.21
CA VAL A 333 10.98 1.26 -3.29
C VAL A 333 10.02 2.29 -2.74
N HIS A 334 9.86 3.40 -3.46
CA HIS A 334 9.02 4.52 -3.09
C HIS A 334 7.93 4.73 -4.15
N ASN A 335 6.73 5.09 -3.68
CA ASN A 335 5.58 5.46 -4.51
C ASN A 335 5.30 4.44 -5.62
N PHE A 336 5.31 3.16 -5.27
CA PHE A 336 5.04 2.09 -6.23
C PHE A 336 3.55 2.05 -6.54
N LEU A 337 3.21 2.31 -7.80
CA LEU A 337 1.87 2.26 -8.37
C LEU A 337 1.83 1.14 -9.40
N ALA A 338 0.80 0.31 -9.34
CA ALA A 338 0.54 -0.73 -10.33
C ALA A 338 -0.93 -0.75 -10.70
N ASP A 339 -1.24 -0.56 -11.98
CA ASP A 339 -2.59 -0.73 -12.52
C ASP A 339 -2.59 -1.45 -13.86
N HIS A 340 -3.72 -2.07 -14.20
CA HIS A 340 -3.86 -2.82 -15.45
C HIS A 340 -3.68 -1.94 -16.70
N GLY A 341 -4.06 -0.66 -16.64
CA GLY A 341 -4.04 0.23 -17.80
C GLY A 341 -2.69 0.92 -18.04
N SER A 342 -1.90 1.22 -17.00
CA SER A 342 -0.60 1.92 -17.12
C SER A 342 0.59 1.00 -16.91
N GLY A 343 0.39 -0.11 -16.19
CA GLY A 343 1.47 -0.91 -15.65
C GLY A 343 2.06 -0.31 -14.39
N ILE A 344 3.39 -0.36 -14.29
CA ILE A 344 4.15 -0.05 -13.07
C ILE A 344 4.74 1.37 -13.16
N THR A 345 4.60 2.13 -12.08
CA THR A 345 5.31 3.38 -11.83
C THR A 345 5.93 3.32 -10.42
N GLY A 346 7.11 3.88 -10.21
CA GLY A 346 7.74 3.93 -8.89
C GLY A 346 9.25 4.13 -8.96
N LEU A 347 9.85 4.44 -7.80
CA LEU A 347 11.27 4.73 -7.66
C LEU A 347 11.94 3.69 -6.77
N LEU A 348 12.87 2.92 -7.33
CA LEU A 348 13.78 2.06 -6.58
C LEU A 348 15.05 2.85 -6.24
N THR A 349 15.50 2.79 -4.99
CA THR A 349 16.78 3.36 -4.55
C THR A 349 17.58 2.38 -3.70
N ALA A 350 18.91 2.53 -3.72
CA ALA A 350 19.80 1.90 -2.76
C ALA A 350 21.06 2.76 -2.60
N ASN A 351 21.60 2.84 -1.39
CA ASN A 351 22.87 3.54 -1.10
C ASN A 351 23.87 2.57 -0.46
N PRO A 352 24.32 1.53 -1.20
CA PRO A 352 25.04 0.43 -0.58
C PRO A 352 26.45 0.80 -0.15
N SER A 353 27.08 1.84 -0.73
CA SER A 353 28.45 2.27 -0.41
C SER A 353 29.44 1.10 -0.27
N VAL A 354 29.48 0.24 -1.30
CA VAL A 354 30.31 -0.97 -1.35
C VAL A 354 31.42 -0.84 -2.39
N THR A 355 32.50 -1.62 -2.23
CA THR A 355 33.61 -1.69 -3.19
C THR A 355 33.75 -3.10 -3.77
N GLY A 356 34.22 -3.21 -5.01
CA GLY A 356 34.44 -4.47 -5.69
C GLY A 356 35.53 -4.39 -6.76
N ASN A 357 35.77 -5.54 -7.41
CA ASN A 357 36.66 -5.65 -8.55
C ASN A 357 35.91 -6.28 -9.72
N VAL A 358 35.94 -5.63 -10.88
CA VAL A 358 35.38 -6.16 -12.13
C VAL A 358 36.51 -6.34 -13.11
N SER A 359 36.94 -7.59 -13.34
CA SER A 359 37.98 -7.95 -14.33
C SER A 359 39.24 -7.07 -14.24
N GLY A 360 39.73 -6.84 -13.02
CA GLY A 360 40.95 -6.07 -12.75
C GLY A 360 40.72 -4.58 -12.46
N TRP A 361 39.51 -4.06 -12.68
CA TRP A 361 39.18 -2.65 -12.38
C TRP A 361 38.58 -2.55 -10.97
N GLY A 362 39.15 -1.67 -10.14
CA GLY A 362 38.57 -1.34 -8.84
C GLY A 362 37.34 -0.46 -9.02
N MET A 363 36.25 -0.76 -8.32
CA MET A 363 35.00 0.00 -8.42
C MET A 363 34.35 0.17 -7.05
N SER A 364 33.67 1.29 -6.83
CA SER A 364 32.65 1.44 -5.79
C SER A 364 31.26 1.60 -6.40
N LEU A 365 30.25 1.23 -5.61
CA LEU A 365 28.85 1.55 -5.85
C LEU A 365 28.38 2.35 -4.64
N ASP A 366 28.18 3.64 -4.83
CA ASP A 366 27.81 4.58 -3.78
C ASP A 366 26.28 4.69 -3.73
N SER A 367 25.64 4.89 -4.90
CA SER A 367 24.18 4.94 -5.03
C SER A 367 23.65 4.29 -6.31
N LEU A 368 22.40 3.82 -6.21
CA LEU A 368 21.58 3.30 -7.29
C LEU A 368 20.20 3.95 -7.22
N ALA A 369 19.69 4.42 -8.34
CA ALA A 369 18.31 4.86 -8.50
C ALA A 369 17.74 4.36 -9.84
N LEU A 370 16.51 3.85 -9.82
CA LEU A 370 15.76 3.44 -11.00
C LEU A 370 14.31 3.91 -10.85
N GLU A 371 13.92 4.89 -11.66
CA GLU A 371 12.53 5.32 -11.78
C GLU A 371 11.91 4.69 -13.01
N VAL A 372 10.79 4.01 -12.78
CA VAL A 372 9.93 3.49 -13.84
C VAL A 372 8.66 4.33 -13.85
N ILE A 373 8.22 4.77 -15.02
CA ILE A 373 6.95 5.43 -15.23
C ILE A 373 6.20 4.66 -16.31
N THR A 374 5.06 4.08 -15.96
CA THR A 374 4.18 3.34 -16.88
C THR A 374 4.94 2.28 -17.70
N ASN A 375 5.67 1.40 -17.02
CA ASN A 375 6.55 0.35 -17.56
C ASN A 375 7.78 0.83 -18.36
N SER A 376 8.03 2.15 -18.43
CA SER A 376 9.20 2.70 -19.12
C SER A 376 10.21 3.21 -18.11
N VAL A 377 11.49 2.94 -18.32
CA VAL A 377 12.56 3.54 -17.52
C VAL A 377 12.58 5.04 -17.81
N ASP A 378 12.29 5.86 -16.80
CA ASP A 378 12.35 7.33 -16.90
C ASP A 378 13.73 7.81 -16.45
N GLN A 379 14.19 7.32 -15.30
CA GLN A 379 15.51 7.60 -14.77
C GLN A 379 16.24 6.31 -14.41
N PHE A 380 17.53 6.25 -14.74
CA PHE A 380 18.46 5.29 -14.17
C PHE A 380 19.73 6.03 -13.79
N SER A 381 20.19 5.82 -12.57
CA SER A 381 21.45 6.37 -12.08
C SER A 381 22.18 5.30 -11.28
N LEU A 382 23.45 5.13 -11.58
CA LEU A 382 24.38 4.32 -10.80
C LEU A 382 25.65 5.14 -10.64
N SER A 383 26.03 5.45 -9.41
CA SER A 383 27.16 6.32 -9.13
C SER A 383 28.20 5.64 -8.24
N GLY A 384 29.45 6.05 -8.41
CA GLY A 384 30.56 5.59 -7.60
C GLY A 384 31.89 6.04 -8.14
N LYS A 385 32.93 5.33 -7.74
CA LYS A 385 34.32 5.56 -8.15
C LYS A 385 34.85 4.40 -8.95
N ILE A 386 35.64 4.68 -9.97
CA ILE A 386 36.29 3.68 -10.81
C ILE A 386 37.79 3.94 -10.87
N ASN A 387 38.56 2.89 -10.66
CA ASN A 387 40.01 2.87 -10.86
C ASN A 387 40.30 2.15 -12.17
N ILE A 388 40.77 2.91 -13.16
CA ILE A 388 41.25 2.38 -14.43
C ILE A 388 42.72 1.98 -14.23
N PRO A 389 43.16 0.76 -14.58
CA PRO A 389 44.49 0.27 -14.24
C PRO A 389 45.69 1.12 -14.74
N ILE A 390 45.49 2.00 -15.72
CA ILE A 390 46.54 2.88 -16.24
C ILE A 390 46.77 4.15 -15.41
N MET A 391 45.91 4.41 -14.41
CA MET A 391 45.95 5.61 -13.57
C MET A 391 45.98 5.25 -12.08
N GLU A 392 46.78 5.98 -11.33
CA GLU A 392 46.69 6.06 -9.87
C GLU A 392 45.61 7.07 -9.50
N GLY A 393 44.75 6.69 -8.55
CA GLY A 393 43.59 7.46 -8.16
C GLY A 393 42.28 6.91 -8.72
N ASN A 394 41.18 7.61 -8.43
CA ASN A 394 39.85 7.17 -8.82
C ASN A 394 39.13 8.30 -9.55
N ALA A 395 38.51 7.98 -10.68
CA ALA A 395 37.54 8.85 -11.32
C ALA A 395 36.17 8.64 -10.69
N THR A 396 35.36 9.69 -10.55
CA THR A 396 33.93 9.48 -10.26
C THR A 396 33.21 9.15 -11.56
N TYR A 397 32.15 8.36 -11.46
CA TYR A 397 31.35 8.01 -12.62
C TYR A 397 29.86 8.14 -12.33
N GLN A 398 29.10 8.37 -13.39
CA GLN A 398 27.66 8.24 -13.44
C GLN A 398 27.28 7.33 -14.60
N ALA A 399 26.53 6.27 -14.31
CA ALA A 399 26.05 5.37 -15.33
C ALA A 399 24.63 5.75 -15.77
N MET A 400 24.41 5.66 -17.07
CA MET A 400 23.14 5.87 -17.76
C MET A 400 22.73 4.57 -18.45
N PHE A 401 21.43 4.36 -18.54
CA PHE A 401 20.83 3.20 -19.17
C PHE A 401 20.32 3.59 -20.55
N ASP A 402 20.70 2.84 -21.60
CA ASP A 402 20.22 3.07 -22.96
C ASP A 402 19.66 1.77 -23.57
N TYR A 403 18.61 1.92 -24.36
CA TYR A 403 18.08 0.86 -25.22
C TYR A 403 18.60 1.10 -26.64
N PRO A 404 19.46 0.23 -27.19
CA PRO A 404 19.92 0.42 -28.56
C PRO A 404 18.73 0.54 -29.53
N ASN A 405 18.81 1.56 -30.40
CA ASN A 405 17.70 2.09 -31.21
C ASN A 405 16.72 1.03 -31.74
N GLY A 406 15.46 1.13 -31.29
CA GLY A 406 14.29 0.62 -32.01
C GLY A 406 13.84 -0.81 -31.74
N GLN A 407 14.43 -1.54 -30.78
CA GLN A 407 13.95 -2.86 -30.40
C GLN A 407 13.31 -2.84 -29.01
N GLN A 408 11.97 -2.82 -28.96
CA GLN A 408 11.27 -3.19 -27.72
C GLN A 408 11.67 -4.62 -27.34
N GLY A 409 12.33 -4.78 -26.18
CA GLY A 409 12.92 -6.05 -25.73
C GLY A 409 14.42 -6.23 -26.04
N GLY A 410 15.11 -5.20 -26.53
CA GLY A 410 16.56 -5.21 -26.70
C GLY A 410 17.33 -5.37 -25.38
N LYS A 411 18.57 -5.86 -25.46
CA LYS A 411 19.47 -5.88 -24.29
C LYS A 411 19.85 -4.45 -23.94
N ALA A 412 19.59 -4.06 -22.71
CA ALA A 412 20.03 -2.78 -22.19
C ALA A 412 21.56 -2.68 -22.21
N GLU A 413 22.06 -1.50 -22.56
CA GLU A 413 23.47 -1.15 -22.44
C GLU A 413 23.63 -0.09 -21.34
N ILE A 414 24.67 -0.24 -20.52
CA ILE A 414 25.00 0.72 -19.47
C ILE A 414 26.25 1.48 -19.92
N GLY A 415 26.08 2.77 -20.19
CA GLY A 415 27.18 3.69 -20.49
C GLY A 415 27.60 4.42 -19.22
N PHE A 416 28.91 4.64 -19.02
CA PHE A 416 29.43 5.36 -17.87
C PHE A 416 30.10 6.65 -18.34
N ASN A 417 29.63 7.77 -17.80
CA ASN A 417 30.28 9.06 -17.94
C ASN A 417 31.26 9.23 -16.79
N LEU A 418 32.51 9.50 -17.11
CA LEU A 418 33.55 9.76 -16.13
C LEU A 418 33.64 11.27 -15.90
N ASP A 419 33.65 11.67 -14.63
CA ASP A 419 34.09 13.01 -14.25
C ASP A 419 35.57 12.92 -13.89
N LEU A 420 36.39 13.56 -14.71
CA LEU A 420 37.85 13.49 -14.66
C LEU A 420 38.35 14.87 -14.25
N ASP A 421 38.47 15.09 -12.95
CA ASP A 421 38.84 16.36 -12.34
C ASP A 421 40.32 16.38 -11.94
N GLY A 422 41.24 16.04 -12.85
CA GLY A 422 42.65 16.24 -12.52
C GLY A 422 43.70 15.62 -13.41
N VAL A 423 44.91 15.73 -12.88
CA VAL A 423 46.13 15.09 -13.37
C VAL A 423 46.34 13.82 -12.54
N TYR A 424 46.42 12.69 -13.22
CA TYR A 424 46.67 11.38 -12.63
C TYR A 424 48.13 10.97 -12.81
N HIS A 425 48.60 10.02 -12.00
CA HIS A 425 49.93 9.42 -12.17
C HIS A 425 49.80 8.04 -12.81
N ILE A 426 50.77 7.62 -13.63
CA ILE A 426 50.78 6.27 -14.21
C ILE A 426 51.58 5.35 -13.28
N PRO A 427 50.97 4.28 -12.74
CA PRO A 427 51.54 3.52 -11.62
C PRO A 427 52.90 2.85 -11.88
N TYR A 428 53.23 2.64 -13.15
CA TYR A 428 54.48 1.99 -13.59
C TYR A 428 55.48 2.94 -14.22
N LEU A 429 55.19 4.25 -14.26
CA LEU A 429 56.09 5.28 -14.80
C LEU A 429 56.31 6.38 -13.76
N ASN A 430 57.46 6.38 -13.10
CA ASN A 430 57.84 7.46 -12.18
C ASN A 430 57.90 8.81 -12.88
N ASN A 431 57.51 9.87 -12.16
CA ASN A 431 57.45 11.25 -12.67
C ASN A 431 56.61 11.38 -13.95
N SER A 432 55.53 10.61 -14.03
CA SER A 432 54.54 10.72 -15.09
C SER A 432 53.36 11.60 -14.67
N SER A 433 52.76 12.25 -15.65
CA SER A 433 51.53 13.02 -15.51
C SER A 433 50.60 12.62 -16.64
N LEU A 434 49.43 12.07 -16.30
CA LEU A 434 48.36 11.69 -17.20
C LEU A 434 47.22 12.68 -17.02
N THR A 435 46.98 13.51 -18.02
CA THR A 435 45.81 14.40 -18.07
C THR A 435 44.80 13.79 -19.02
N LEU A 436 43.57 13.59 -18.57
CA LEU A 436 42.47 13.08 -19.40
C LEU A 436 41.52 14.20 -19.77
N ASP A 437 41.18 14.28 -21.05
CA ASP A 437 40.28 15.29 -21.60
C ASP A 437 38.81 14.89 -21.44
N GLN A 438 37.94 15.91 -21.45
CA GLN A 438 36.49 15.72 -21.57
C GLN A 438 36.14 14.88 -22.81
N GLY A 439 35.19 13.96 -22.67
CA GLY A 439 34.82 13.00 -23.73
C GLY A 439 35.54 11.65 -23.64
N SER A 440 36.43 11.46 -22.66
CA SER A 440 36.84 10.12 -22.22
C SER A 440 35.64 9.37 -21.62
N SER A 441 35.48 8.07 -21.91
CA SER A 441 34.33 7.27 -21.50
C SER A 441 34.72 5.87 -21.00
N ALA A 442 33.89 5.29 -20.15
CA ALA A 442 33.99 3.90 -19.72
C ALA A 442 32.66 3.16 -19.93
N SER A 443 32.71 1.84 -20.10
CA SER A 443 31.51 1.01 -20.16
C SER A 443 31.77 -0.38 -19.58
N ILE A 444 30.72 -1.02 -19.08
CA ILE A 444 30.76 -2.42 -18.67
C ILE A 444 29.78 -3.21 -19.54
N SER A 445 30.30 -4.22 -20.22
CA SER A 445 29.51 -5.09 -21.10
C SER A 445 29.49 -6.51 -20.56
N TYR A 446 28.37 -7.20 -20.71
CA TYR A 446 28.25 -8.62 -20.37
C TYR A 446 28.57 -9.49 -21.59
N ILE A 447 29.82 -9.93 -21.70
CA ILE A 447 30.35 -10.66 -22.86
C ILE A 447 30.86 -12.03 -22.37
N GLY A 448 30.40 -13.11 -23.03
CA GLY A 448 30.88 -14.47 -22.73
C GLY A 448 30.60 -14.94 -21.30
N GLY A 449 29.53 -14.46 -20.66
CA GLY A 449 29.16 -14.83 -19.30
C GLY A 449 29.91 -14.08 -18.19
N LYS A 450 30.66 -13.03 -18.53
CA LYS A 450 31.41 -12.20 -17.59
C LYS A 450 31.16 -10.72 -17.85
N PHE A 451 31.17 -9.91 -16.79
CA PHE A 451 31.23 -8.47 -16.91
C PHE A 451 32.65 -8.04 -17.28
N GLN A 452 32.76 -7.24 -18.34
CA GLN A 452 34.03 -6.77 -18.89
C GLN A 452 34.00 -5.24 -18.99
N PRO A 453 34.85 -4.53 -18.22
CA PRO A 453 34.99 -3.09 -18.34
C PRO A 453 35.90 -2.74 -19.52
N GLN A 454 35.59 -1.64 -20.19
CA GLN A 454 36.39 -1.03 -21.25
C GLN A 454 36.36 0.50 -21.12
N ALA A 455 37.35 1.19 -21.68
CA ALA A 455 37.33 2.65 -21.79
C ALA A 455 37.90 3.13 -23.12
N THR A 456 37.44 4.31 -23.54
CA THR A 456 38.01 5.09 -24.64
C THR A 456 38.44 6.45 -24.08
N LEU A 457 39.74 6.73 -24.12
CA LEU A 457 40.35 7.85 -23.41
C LEU A 457 40.97 8.84 -24.40
N ASN A 458 40.89 10.12 -24.07
CA ASN A 458 41.54 11.22 -24.80
C ASN A 458 42.39 12.01 -23.79
N GLY A 459 43.55 12.53 -24.18
CA GLY A 459 44.39 13.30 -23.27
C GLY A 459 45.86 13.33 -23.64
N GLN A 460 46.71 13.54 -22.63
CA GLN A 460 48.15 13.63 -22.79
C GLN A 460 48.93 12.96 -21.65
N ILE A 461 50.10 12.43 -21.99
CA ILE A 461 51.08 11.88 -21.05
C ILE A 461 52.35 12.71 -21.11
N GLU A 462 52.79 13.19 -19.96
CA GLU A 462 54.10 13.82 -19.75
C GLU A 462 54.97 12.92 -18.90
N VAL A 463 56.24 12.76 -19.27
CA VAL A 463 57.21 11.95 -18.51
C VAL A 463 58.51 12.72 -18.38
N SER A 464 58.99 12.83 -17.14
CA SER A 464 60.27 13.49 -16.84
C SER A 464 61.25 12.52 -16.19
N ILE A 465 62.44 12.38 -16.76
CA ILE A 465 63.54 11.61 -16.16
C ILE A 465 64.35 12.60 -15.34
N SER A 466 64.61 12.31 -14.06
CA SER A 466 65.33 13.22 -13.16
C SER A 466 66.85 13.03 -13.16
N ALA A 467 67.36 11.94 -13.75
CA ALA A 467 68.80 11.65 -13.81
C ALA A 467 69.16 10.75 -15.01
N PRO A 468 69.60 11.30 -16.16
CA PRO A 468 69.75 12.73 -16.46
C PRO A 468 68.40 13.46 -16.52
N ASP A 469 68.41 14.77 -16.27
CA ASP A 469 67.21 15.62 -16.35
C ASP A 469 66.76 15.77 -17.80
N ILE A 470 65.74 14.99 -18.20
CA ILE A 470 65.21 14.93 -19.55
C ILE A 470 63.68 14.92 -19.47
N THR A 471 63.04 15.97 -19.98
CA THR A 471 61.60 15.96 -20.28
C THR A 471 61.39 15.37 -21.67
N LEU A 472 60.64 14.27 -21.75
CA LEU A 472 60.25 13.70 -23.04
C LEU A 472 59.16 14.58 -23.68
N PRO A 473 59.06 14.60 -25.02
CA PRO A 473 57.94 15.27 -25.69
C PRO A 473 56.61 14.73 -25.15
N THR A 474 55.67 15.64 -24.89
CA THR A 474 54.31 15.30 -24.48
C THR A 474 53.68 14.37 -25.51
N LEU A 475 53.17 13.23 -25.04
CA LEU A 475 52.43 12.29 -25.87
C LEU A 475 50.95 12.59 -25.77
N GLU A 476 50.39 13.23 -26.79
CA GLU A 476 48.94 13.41 -26.93
C GLU A 476 48.31 12.17 -27.56
N PHE A 477 47.12 11.80 -27.11
CA PHE A 477 46.35 10.67 -27.65
C PHE A 477 44.86 11.00 -27.74
N GLN A 478 44.22 10.48 -28.78
CA GLN A 478 42.77 10.54 -28.96
C GLN A 478 42.26 9.14 -29.27
N GLY A 479 41.22 8.70 -28.57
CA GLY A 479 40.61 7.39 -28.73
C GLY A 479 41.48 6.22 -28.25
N LEU A 480 42.32 6.42 -27.23
CA LEU A 480 43.09 5.33 -26.61
C LEU A 480 42.12 4.34 -25.95
N LYS A 481 42.13 3.09 -26.41
CA LYS A 481 41.21 2.06 -25.92
C LYS A 481 41.86 1.13 -24.90
N ILE A 482 41.20 0.95 -23.76
CA ILE A 482 41.58 0.00 -22.72
C ILE A 482 40.58 -1.14 -22.69
N ASN A 483 41.08 -2.38 -22.70
CA ASN A 483 40.28 -3.62 -22.70
C ASN A 483 39.28 -3.77 -23.86
N ASP A 484 39.53 -3.14 -25.03
CA ASP A 484 38.68 -3.31 -26.21
C ASP A 484 38.83 -4.73 -26.79
N GLN A 485 37.78 -5.53 -26.63
CA GLN A 485 37.70 -6.92 -27.08
C GLN A 485 37.42 -7.06 -28.59
N THR A 486 37.20 -5.94 -29.29
CA THR A 486 37.07 -5.90 -30.76
C THR A 486 38.42 -5.74 -31.46
N ILE A 487 39.48 -5.41 -30.70
CA ILE A 487 40.84 -5.36 -31.24
C ILE A 487 41.27 -6.81 -31.54
N PRO A 488 41.61 -7.15 -32.80
CA PRO A 488 42.10 -8.49 -33.14
C PRO A 488 43.31 -8.83 -32.26
N SER A 489 43.39 -10.08 -31.80
CA SER A 489 44.57 -10.53 -31.07
C SER A 489 45.80 -10.35 -31.97
N PHE A 490 46.86 -9.74 -31.44
CA PHE A 490 48.15 -9.65 -32.14
C PHE A 490 48.76 -11.06 -32.18
N GLY A 491 48.25 -11.88 -33.08
CA GLY A 491 48.50 -13.32 -33.17
C GLY A 491 47.71 -13.99 -34.31
N ASP A 492 46.59 -13.40 -34.72
CA ASP A 492 45.76 -13.92 -35.82
C ASP A 492 46.18 -13.42 -37.22
N VAL A 493 47.24 -12.60 -37.31
CA VAL A 493 47.94 -12.42 -38.58
C VAL A 493 48.85 -13.62 -38.75
N GLN A 494 48.57 -14.48 -39.74
CA GLN A 494 49.38 -15.63 -40.08
C GLN A 494 50.85 -15.23 -40.31
N GLY A 495 51.66 -15.37 -39.26
CA GLY A 495 53.12 -15.22 -39.33
C GLY A 495 53.74 -14.69 -38.05
N LYS A 496 54.21 -15.62 -37.18
CA LYS A 496 55.46 -15.54 -36.37
C LYS A 496 55.71 -14.23 -35.59
N VAL A 497 55.89 -14.18 -34.26
CA VAL A 497 56.69 -15.02 -33.34
C VAL A 497 56.23 -14.74 -31.90
N THR A 498 56.40 -15.75 -31.04
CA THR A 498 56.31 -15.74 -29.57
C THR A 498 57.15 -14.68 -28.84
N GLY A 499 56.62 -14.14 -27.74
CA GLY A 499 57.40 -13.66 -26.58
C GLY A 499 56.94 -12.33 -25.98
N GLY A 500 56.56 -12.35 -24.70
CA GLY A 500 56.23 -11.18 -23.88
C GLY A 500 55.04 -11.43 -22.97
#